data_AF-A0A7W3SYN7-F1
#
_entry.id   AF-A0A7W3SYN7-F1
#
_cell.length_a   1.000
_cell.length_b   1.000
_cell.length_c   1.000
_cell.angle_alpha   90.00
_cell.angle_beta   90.00
_cell.angle_gamma   90.00
#
_symmetry.space_group_name_H-M   'P 1'
#
loop_
_entity.id
_entity.type
_entity.pdbx_description
1 polymer ?
#
loop_
_entity_poly.entity_id
_entity_poly.type
_entity_poly.pdbx_seq_one_letter_code
_entity_poly.pdbx_strand_id
1 'polypeptide(L)'
;MKIKLGILLVSATMLLSACGETAKIEKAEPSTNAAADVADKSENTSAAKEEEKKEKAKLDAEKKAKEEAEAKAKAEAEKKENSVPREHKAALEKAELYAETMHMSKAGVYEQLTSEYGENFPKEAAQYAIDNIDFDWKESALKKAQLYAETMSMSDSAIYDQLTSEYGEKFTAEEAQYAIDNLE
;
A
#
# COMPACT_ATOMS: atom_id res chain seq x y z
N MET A 1 -9.91 -15.46 5.93
CA MET A 1 -8.99 -14.30 6.00
C MET A 1 -7.55 -14.79 6.00
N LYS A 2 -6.78 -14.42 4.97
CA LYS A 2 -5.34 -14.70 4.85
C LYS A 2 -4.61 -13.40 5.17
N ILE A 3 -3.87 -13.36 6.28
CA ILE A 3 -3.11 -12.19 6.72
C ILE A 3 -1.81 -12.15 5.90
N LYS A 4 -1.65 -11.15 5.03
CA LYS A 4 -0.37 -10.87 4.35
C LYS A 4 0.45 -9.93 5.25
N LEU A 5 1.56 -10.45 5.75
CA LEU A 5 2.54 -9.72 6.54
C LEU A 5 3.48 -8.97 5.59
N GLY A 6 3.32 -7.65 5.49
CA GLY A 6 4.20 -6.79 4.69
C GLY A 6 5.54 -6.56 5.39
N ILE A 7 6.62 -7.13 4.84
CA ILE A 7 8.00 -6.82 5.24
C ILE A 7 8.46 -5.62 4.41
N LEU A 8 8.66 -4.51 5.12
CA LEU A 8 9.30 -3.29 4.65
C LEU A 8 10.80 -3.57 4.47
N LEU A 9 11.25 -3.73 3.22
CA LEU A 9 12.68 -3.87 2.89
C LEU A 9 13.20 -2.51 2.42
N VAL A 10 14.05 -1.93 3.26
CA VAL A 10 14.68 -0.62 3.10
C VAL A 10 15.57 -0.62 1.85
N SER A 11 15.40 0.41 1.04
CA SER A 11 16.14 0.69 -0.19
C SER A 11 17.64 0.83 0.06
N ALA A 12 18.45 0.10 -0.71
CA ALA A 12 19.87 0.39 -0.90
C ALA A 12 20.10 0.80 -2.36
N THR A 13 19.98 2.10 -2.62
CA THR A 13 20.32 2.73 -3.89
C THR A 13 21.84 2.79 -4.02
N MET A 14 22.44 1.89 -4.79
CA MET A 14 23.83 2.00 -5.21
C MET A 14 23.88 2.49 -6.66
N LEU A 15 24.12 3.80 -6.80
CA LEU A 15 24.47 4.46 -8.06
C LEU A 15 25.78 3.88 -8.58
N LEU A 16 25.75 3.18 -9.73
CA LEU A 16 26.93 2.99 -10.56
C LEU A 16 26.77 3.82 -11.85
N SER A 17 27.54 4.89 -11.89
CA SER A 17 27.75 5.80 -13.01
C SER A 17 28.48 5.09 -14.15
N ALA A 18 27.91 5.12 -15.35
CA ALA A 18 28.58 4.74 -16.58
C ALA A 18 29.30 5.97 -17.17
N CYS A 19 30.64 5.93 -17.23
CA CYS A 19 31.45 6.76 -18.10
C CYS A 19 32.48 5.86 -18.77
N GLY A 20 32.51 5.86 -20.10
CA GLY A 20 33.56 5.21 -20.89
C GLY A 20 33.61 5.82 -22.29
N GLU A 21 34.62 6.67 -22.53
CA GLU A 21 35.05 7.16 -23.84
C GLU A 21 36.59 7.24 -23.86
N THR A 22 37.19 6.39 -24.71
CA THR A 22 38.49 6.46 -25.43
C THR A 22 39.89 6.42 -24.76
N ALA A 23 40.73 5.59 -25.41
CA ALA A 23 42.15 5.76 -25.80
C ALA A 23 43.34 5.31 -24.89
N LYS A 24 43.80 4.08 -25.15
CA LYS A 24 45.13 3.64 -25.68
C LYS A 24 46.49 4.19 -25.13
N ILE A 25 47.37 3.21 -24.80
CA ILE A 25 48.86 3.08 -25.00
C ILE A 25 49.81 3.21 -23.78
N GLU A 26 50.57 2.09 -23.55
CA GLU A 26 51.94 1.85 -22.98
C GLU A 26 52.40 2.47 -21.65
N LYS A 27 53.34 1.94 -20.85
CA LYS A 27 54.09 0.68 -20.63
C LYS A 27 55.06 0.98 -19.46
N ALA A 28 55.48 -0.06 -18.74
CA ALA A 28 56.69 -0.19 -17.89
C ALA A 28 56.50 -0.15 -16.36
N GLU A 29 56.98 -1.23 -15.72
CA GLU A 29 57.11 -1.52 -14.28
C GLU A 29 58.40 -0.88 -13.67
N PRO A 30 58.94 -1.27 -12.49
CA PRO A 30 58.42 -2.05 -11.32
C PRO A 30 58.81 -1.44 -9.93
N SER A 31 58.58 -2.22 -8.84
CA SER A 31 59.20 -2.17 -7.47
C SER A 31 58.37 -1.45 -6.37
N THR A 32 58.15 -1.88 -5.11
CA THR A 32 58.58 -3.01 -4.24
C THR A 32 57.81 -2.98 -2.90
N ASN A 33 57.41 -4.17 -2.41
CA ASN A 33 57.48 -4.74 -1.04
C ASN A 33 56.77 -4.22 0.24
N ALA A 34 56.21 -5.22 0.97
CA ALA A 34 56.12 -5.44 2.45
C ALA A 34 55.20 -4.56 3.34
N ALA A 35 54.65 -4.96 4.50
CA ALA A 35 54.30 -6.21 5.19
C ALA A 35 53.61 -5.84 6.54
N ALA A 36 52.61 -6.63 6.97
CA ALA A 36 52.25 -7.10 8.34
C ALA A 36 51.95 -6.17 9.57
N ASP A 37 50.99 -6.69 10.37
CA ASP A 37 50.90 -6.75 11.86
C ASP A 37 50.14 -5.63 12.64
N VAL A 38 49.71 -5.82 13.90
CA VAL A 38 48.56 -6.52 14.58
C VAL A 38 48.43 -5.87 15.99
N ALA A 39 47.31 -6.10 16.71
CA ALA A 39 47.08 -5.92 18.17
C ALA A 39 46.86 -4.48 18.71
N ASP A 40 46.21 -4.21 19.84
CA ASP A 40 45.31 -4.86 20.83
C ASP A 40 45.06 -3.76 21.91
N LYS A 41 43.82 -3.60 22.43
CA LYS A 41 43.56 -3.38 23.87
C LYS A 41 42.08 -3.19 24.24
N SER A 42 41.62 -4.13 25.07
CA SER A 42 40.58 -4.03 26.13
C SER A 42 40.80 -2.76 27.01
N GLU A 43 39.87 -2.15 27.76
CA GLU A 43 38.73 -2.62 28.57
C GLU A 43 38.09 -1.37 29.22
N ASN A 44 36.75 -1.27 29.44
CA ASN A 44 36.16 -0.63 30.63
C ASN A 44 34.63 -0.83 30.68
N THR A 45 34.16 -1.73 31.54
CA THR A 45 32.77 -2.19 31.64
C THR A 45 32.32 -2.04 33.09
N SER A 46 31.52 -1.01 33.44
CA SER A 46 30.82 -1.02 34.76
C SER A 46 29.67 -0.02 34.95
N ALA A 47 29.39 0.92 34.04
CA ALA A 47 28.31 1.92 34.25
C ALA A 47 27.02 1.68 33.42
N ALA A 48 27.05 0.79 32.42
CA ALA A 48 25.95 0.61 31.47
C ALA A 48 24.75 -0.24 31.98
N LYS A 49 24.86 -0.88 33.15
CA LYS A 49 23.92 -1.95 33.56
C LYS A 49 22.68 -1.47 34.31
N GLU A 50 22.65 -0.23 34.80
CA GLU A 50 21.47 0.34 35.49
C GLU A 50 20.55 1.17 34.58
N GLU A 51 21.07 1.78 33.50
CA GLU A 51 20.24 2.51 32.53
C GLU A 51 19.45 1.55 31.62
N GLU A 52 20.04 0.42 31.18
CA GLU A 52 19.35 -0.61 30.39
C GLU A 52 18.13 -1.21 31.10
N LYS A 53 18.16 -1.32 32.44
CA LYS A 53 17.07 -1.92 33.21
C LYS A 53 15.85 -0.99 33.31
N LYS A 54 16.06 0.33 33.24
CA LYS A 54 15.01 1.34 33.34
C LYS A 54 14.36 1.63 31.98
N GLU A 55 15.13 1.51 30.90
CA GLU A 55 14.64 1.63 29.51
C GLU A 55 13.85 0.39 29.07
N LYS A 56 14.30 -0.81 29.44
CA LYS A 56 13.58 -2.06 29.16
C LYS A 56 12.23 -2.15 29.88
N ALA A 57 12.15 -1.68 31.13
CA ALA A 57 10.88 -1.64 31.87
C ALA A 57 9.85 -0.64 31.30
N LYS A 58 10.31 0.41 30.60
CA LYS A 58 9.44 1.38 29.94
C LYS A 58 8.90 0.83 28.61
N LEU A 59 9.75 0.14 27.85
CA LEU A 59 9.36 -0.57 26.61
C LEU A 59 8.38 -1.73 26.86
N ASP A 60 8.57 -2.49 27.94
CA ASP A 60 7.66 -3.57 28.31
C ASP A 60 6.27 -3.05 28.77
N ALA A 61 6.22 -1.90 29.43
CA ALA A 61 4.96 -1.26 29.84
C ALA A 61 4.19 -0.66 28.64
N GLU A 62 4.91 -0.07 27.68
CA GLU A 62 4.32 0.52 26.47
C GLU A 62 3.83 -0.55 25.49
N LYS A 63 4.54 -1.67 25.37
CA LYS A 63 4.09 -2.85 24.59
C LYS A 63 2.84 -3.49 25.19
N LYS A 64 2.77 -3.62 26.52
CA LYS A 64 1.61 -4.18 27.21
C LYS A 64 0.37 -3.28 27.10
N ALA A 65 0.55 -1.96 27.16
CA ALA A 65 -0.54 -1.00 26.97
C ALA A 65 -1.06 -1.00 25.51
N LYS A 66 -0.17 -1.19 24.52
CA LYS A 66 -0.56 -1.33 23.10
C LYS A 66 -1.30 -2.64 22.84
N GLU A 67 -0.84 -3.76 23.41
CA GLU A 67 -1.53 -5.06 23.30
C GLU A 67 -2.91 -5.06 23.98
N GLU A 68 -3.06 -4.41 25.13
CA GLU A 68 -4.37 -4.26 25.79
C GLU A 68 -5.31 -3.33 25.01
N ALA A 69 -4.79 -2.26 24.39
CA ALA A 69 -5.57 -1.37 23.52
C ALA A 69 -6.02 -2.06 22.22
N GLU A 70 -5.15 -2.85 21.59
CA GLU A 70 -5.49 -3.66 20.41
C GLU A 70 -6.48 -4.78 20.75
N ALA A 71 -6.32 -5.45 21.89
CA ALA A 71 -7.26 -6.47 22.35
C ALA A 71 -8.66 -5.89 22.66
N LYS A 72 -8.71 -4.68 23.26
CA LYS A 72 -9.97 -3.98 23.54
C LYS A 72 -10.63 -3.47 22.26
N ALA A 73 -9.86 -2.93 21.32
CA ALA A 73 -10.35 -2.51 20.01
C ALA A 73 -10.88 -3.71 19.20
N LYS A 74 -10.21 -4.87 19.28
CA LYS A 74 -10.64 -6.10 18.61
C LYS A 74 -11.92 -6.69 19.22
N ALA A 75 -12.03 -6.73 20.55
CA ALA A 75 -13.26 -7.18 21.23
C ALA A 75 -14.45 -6.25 20.97
N GLU A 76 -14.21 -4.94 20.82
CA GLU A 76 -15.24 -3.97 20.48
C GLU A 76 -15.64 -4.02 18.99
N ALA A 77 -14.69 -4.30 18.09
CA ALA A 77 -14.94 -4.57 16.69
C ALA A 77 -15.76 -5.87 16.49
N GLU A 78 -15.44 -6.95 17.18
CA GLU A 78 -16.20 -8.22 17.11
C GLU A 78 -17.63 -8.08 17.67
N LYS A 79 -17.82 -7.25 18.71
CA LYS A 79 -19.18 -6.96 19.22
C LYS A 79 -19.97 -6.07 18.25
N LYS A 80 -19.32 -5.09 17.61
CA LYS A 80 -19.95 -4.30 16.55
C LYS A 80 -20.33 -5.17 15.36
N GLU A 81 -19.46 -6.07 14.91
CA GLU A 81 -19.68 -6.93 13.75
C GLU A 81 -20.90 -7.86 13.93
N ASN A 82 -21.15 -8.36 15.14
CA ASN A 82 -22.36 -9.15 15.46
C ASN A 82 -23.65 -8.31 15.51
N SER A 83 -23.56 -6.99 15.62
CA SER A 83 -24.71 -6.07 15.58
C SER A 83 -24.99 -5.48 14.18
N VAL A 84 -24.10 -5.70 13.22
CA VAL A 84 -24.26 -5.20 11.85
C VAL A 84 -25.42 -5.94 11.17
N PRO A 85 -26.42 -5.22 10.62
CA PRO A 85 -27.54 -5.85 9.92
C PRO A 85 -27.10 -6.72 8.74
N ARG A 86 -27.86 -7.78 8.44
CA ARG A 86 -27.57 -8.73 7.34
C ARG A 86 -27.29 -8.01 6.01
N GLU A 87 -28.09 -7.00 5.66
CA GLU A 87 -27.96 -6.28 4.39
C GLU A 87 -26.70 -5.42 4.32
N HIS A 88 -26.20 -4.93 5.45
CA HIS A 88 -24.95 -4.17 5.49
C HIS A 88 -23.75 -5.09 5.21
N LYS A 89 -23.75 -6.31 5.76
CA LYS A 89 -22.74 -7.33 5.45
C LYS A 89 -22.78 -7.73 3.98
N ALA A 90 -23.98 -8.00 3.46
CA ALA A 90 -24.17 -8.38 2.06
C ALA A 90 -23.76 -7.26 1.09
N ALA A 91 -24.08 -6.00 1.41
CA ALA A 91 -23.65 -4.85 0.61
C ALA A 91 -22.12 -4.70 0.60
N LEU A 92 -21.45 -4.93 1.74
CA LEU A 92 -19.98 -4.92 1.82
C LEU A 92 -19.35 -6.01 0.94
N GLU A 93 -19.84 -7.26 1.04
CA GLU A 93 -19.36 -8.36 0.19
C GLU A 93 -19.54 -8.06 -1.31
N LYS A 94 -20.67 -7.44 -1.68
CA LYS A 94 -20.93 -7.01 -3.06
C LYS A 94 -20.04 -5.85 -3.50
N ALA A 95 -19.79 -4.89 -2.61
CA ALA A 95 -18.88 -3.78 -2.88
C ALA A 95 -17.47 -4.28 -3.21
N GLU A 96 -16.96 -5.21 -2.39
CA GLU A 96 -15.67 -5.88 -2.60
C GLU A 96 -15.65 -6.59 -3.95
N LEU A 97 -16.69 -7.39 -4.26
CA LEU A 97 -16.78 -8.09 -5.54
C LEU A 97 -16.73 -7.14 -6.74
N TYR A 98 -17.48 -6.04 -6.72
CA TYR A 98 -17.50 -5.07 -7.81
C TYR A 98 -16.16 -4.34 -7.98
N ALA A 99 -15.55 -3.91 -6.87
CA ALA A 99 -14.23 -3.28 -6.91
C ALA A 99 -13.16 -4.26 -7.43
N GLU A 100 -13.17 -5.51 -6.95
CA GLU A 100 -12.18 -6.53 -7.33
C GLU A 100 -12.31 -7.00 -8.77
N THR A 101 -13.54 -7.25 -9.25
CA THR A 101 -13.76 -7.95 -10.53
C THR A 101 -14.11 -7.01 -11.67
N MET A 102 -14.72 -5.87 -11.36
CA MET A 102 -15.15 -4.89 -12.37
C MET A 102 -14.34 -3.59 -12.31
N HIS A 103 -13.45 -3.44 -11.31
CA HIS A 103 -12.60 -2.26 -11.15
C HIS A 103 -13.40 -0.96 -11.16
N MET A 104 -14.57 -0.99 -10.53
CA MET A 104 -15.45 0.18 -10.47
C MET A 104 -14.89 1.24 -9.52
N SER A 105 -15.21 2.50 -9.76
CA SER A 105 -14.92 3.57 -8.81
C SER A 105 -15.75 3.43 -7.53
N LYS A 106 -15.33 4.11 -6.47
CA LYS A 106 -16.09 4.18 -5.22
C LYS A 106 -17.52 4.69 -5.43
N ALA A 107 -17.70 5.69 -6.30
CA ALA A 107 -19.01 6.22 -6.65
C ALA A 107 -19.83 5.22 -7.47
N GLY A 108 -19.22 4.58 -8.47
CA GLY A 108 -19.87 3.56 -9.29
C GLY A 108 -20.33 2.36 -8.47
N VAL A 109 -19.53 1.90 -7.51
CA VAL A 109 -19.92 0.81 -6.59
C VAL A 109 -21.15 1.22 -5.77
N TYR A 110 -21.17 2.43 -5.21
CA TYR A 110 -22.34 2.91 -4.46
C TYR A 110 -23.62 2.95 -5.33
N GLU A 111 -23.51 3.50 -6.54
CA GLU A 111 -24.62 3.56 -7.48
C GLU A 111 -25.12 2.16 -7.85
N GLN A 112 -24.21 1.22 -8.08
CA GLN A 112 -24.56 -0.16 -8.40
C GLN A 112 -25.27 -0.89 -7.24
N LEU A 113 -24.81 -0.66 -6.00
CA LEU A 113 -25.44 -1.23 -4.81
C LEU A 113 -26.84 -0.68 -4.57
N THR A 114 -27.07 0.59 -4.89
CA THR A 114 -28.36 1.28 -4.64
C THR A 114 -29.32 1.28 -5.82
N SER A 115 -28.86 0.91 -7.01
CA SER A 115 -29.68 0.87 -8.22
C SER A 115 -30.81 -0.15 -8.12
N GLU A 116 -32.01 0.26 -8.51
CA GLU A 116 -33.19 -0.63 -8.65
C GLU A 116 -32.96 -1.74 -9.68
N TYR A 117 -32.03 -1.54 -10.62
CA TYR A 117 -31.62 -2.52 -11.63
C TYR A 117 -30.34 -3.29 -11.26
N GLY A 118 -29.71 -2.93 -10.13
CA GLY A 118 -28.53 -3.58 -9.59
C GLY A 118 -28.88 -4.48 -8.41
N GLU A 119 -28.31 -4.18 -7.25
CA GLU A 119 -28.56 -4.95 -6.02
C GLU A 119 -29.75 -4.41 -5.21
N ASN A 120 -30.15 -3.15 -5.44
CA ASN A 120 -31.26 -2.48 -4.77
C ASN A 120 -31.20 -2.54 -3.23
N PHE A 121 -30.00 -2.44 -2.66
CA PHE A 121 -29.82 -2.33 -1.21
C PHE A 121 -30.35 -0.98 -0.70
N PRO A 122 -30.84 -0.93 0.56
CA PRO A 122 -31.08 0.35 1.22
C PRO A 122 -29.82 1.23 1.22
N LYS A 123 -30.01 2.54 1.09
CA LYS A 123 -28.90 3.50 1.00
C LYS A 123 -27.97 3.41 2.20
N GLU A 124 -28.51 3.14 3.38
CA GLU A 124 -27.76 2.99 4.62
C GLU A 124 -26.82 1.76 4.58
N ALA A 125 -27.27 0.66 3.97
CA ALA A 125 -26.46 -0.54 3.80
C ALA A 125 -25.34 -0.33 2.75
N ALA A 126 -25.66 0.34 1.65
CA ALA A 126 -24.66 0.68 0.64
C ALA A 126 -23.63 1.69 1.18
N GLN A 127 -24.07 2.70 1.93
CA GLN A 127 -23.17 3.65 2.57
C GLN A 127 -22.27 2.95 3.59
N TYR A 128 -22.83 2.05 4.41
CA TYR A 128 -22.03 1.21 5.30
C TYR A 128 -20.96 0.43 4.53
N ALA A 129 -21.30 -0.18 3.40
CA ALA A 129 -20.32 -0.89 2.57
C ALA A 129 -19.18 0.02 2.12
N ILE A 130 -19.51 1.20 1.58
CA ILE A 130 -18.55 2.18 1.07
C ILE A 130 -17.66 2.78 2.17
N ASP A 131 -18.17 2.89 3.40
CA ASP A 131 -17.43 3.41 4.55
C ASP A 131 -16.51 2.35 5.19
N ASN A 132 -16.83 1.06 5.01
CA ASN A 132 -16.12 -0.04 5.67
C ASN A 132 -15.27 -0.89 4.71
N ILE A 133 -15.40 -0.69 3.41
CA ILE A 133 -14.52 -1.34 2.43
C ILE A 133 -13.13 -0.71 2.48
N ASP A 134 -12.11 -1.55 2.66
CA ASP A 134 -10.70 -1.17 2.53
C ASP A 134 -10.21 -1.59 1.15
N PHE A 135 -10.11 -0.63 0.24
CA PHE A 135 -9.80 -0.90 -1.17
C PHE A 135 -8.91 0.19 -1.77
N ASP A 136 -8.00 -0.21 -2.65
CA ASP A 136 -7.19 0.73 -3.43
C ASP A 136 -7.93 1.16 -4.69
N TRP A 137 -8.57 2.34 -4.61
CA TRP A 137 -9.33 2.91 -5.71
C TRP A 137 -8.45 3.44 -6.85
N LYS A 138 -7.20 3.81 -6.55
CA LYS A 138 -6.23 4.22 -7.58
C LYS A 138 -5.84 3.04 -8.46
N GLU A 139 -5.67 1.87 -7.85
CA GLU A 139 -5.44 0.63 -8.58
C GLU A 139 -6.64 0.24 -9.47
N SER A 140 -7.88 0.48 -9.02
CA SER A 140 -9.07 0.29 -9.87
C SER A 140 -9.06 1.21 -11.09
N ALA A 141 -8.74 2.49 -10.89
CA ALA A 141 -8.65 3.47 -11.97
C ALA A 141 -7.59 3.06 -12.99
N LEU A 142 -6.41 2.61 -12.53
CA LEU A 142 -5.34 2.12 -13.41
C LEU A 142 -5.80 0.92 -14.25
N LYS A 143 -6.45 -0.07 -13.64
CA LYS A 143 -6.97 -1.23 -14.39
C LYS A 143 -8.03 -0.86 -15.42
N LYS A 144 -8.88 0.12 -15.12
CA LYS A 144 -9.84 0.67 -16.09
C LYS A 144 -9.14 1.41 -17.22
N ALA A 145 -8.11 2.21 -16.91
CA ALA A 145 -7.29 2.88 -17.91
C ALA A 145 -6.62 1.89 -18.87
N GLN A 146 -5.98 0.85 -18.31
CA GLN A 146 -5.37 -0.24 -19.07
C GLN A 146 -6.40 -0.93 -19.97
N LEU A 147 -7.58 -1.27 -19.45
CA LEU A 147 -8.65 -1.87 -20.23
C LEU A 147 -9.05 -0.99 -21.42
N TYR A 148 -9.21 0.31 -21.22
CA TYR A 148 -9.57 1.26 -22.28
C TYR A 148 -8.45 1.43 -23.32
N ALA A 149 -7.20 1.49 -22.87
CA ALA A 149 -6.05 1.54 -23.77
C ALA A 149 -5.95 0.28 -24.63
N GLU A 150 -6.04 -0.90 -24.02
CA GLU A 150 -5.85 -2.19 -24.69
C GLU A 150 -7.01 -2.56 -25.62
N THR A 151 -8.25 -2.36 -25.17
CA THR A 151 -9.43 -2.88 -25.89
C THR A 151 -10.09 -1.85 -26.80
N MET A 152 -9.90 -0.55 -26.52
CA MET A 152 -10.51 0.54 -27.27
C MET A 152 -9.50 1.48 -27.93
N SER A 153 -8.19 1.30 -27.67
CA SER A 153 -7.12 2.14 -28.23
C SER A 153 -7.36 3.64 -28.04
N MET A 154 -7.92 4.00 -26.87
CA MET A 154 -8.21 5.37 -26.51
C MET A 154 -6.91 6.13 -26.18
N SER A 155 -6.89 7.44 -26.43
CA SER A 155 -5.78 8.31 -25.99
C SER A 155 -5.86 8.59 -24.50
N ASP A 156 -4.73 8.93 -23.87
CA ASP A 156 -4.64 9.25 -22.44
C ASP A 156 -5.67 10.31 -22.01
N SER A 157 -5.86 11.36 -22.81
CA SER A 157 -6.85 12.40 -22.53
C SER A 157 -8.28 11.85 -22.56
N ALA A 158 -8.61 10.98 -23.51
CA ALA A 158 -9.93 10.38 -23.62
C ALA A 158 -10.18 9.38 -22.49
N ILE A 159 -9.14 8.66 -22.06
CA ILE A 159 -9.20 7.78 -20.89
C ILE A 159 -9.43 8.60 -19.63
N TYR A 160 -8.69 9.69 -19.42
CA TYR A 160 -8.89 10.59 -18.28
C TYR A 160 -10.33 11.12 -18.21
N ASP A 161 -10.83 11.64 -19.34
CA ASP A 161 -12.19 12.15 -19.46
C ASP A 161 -13.22 11.05 -19.16
N GLN A 162 -13.00 9.83 -19.67
CA GLN A 162 -13.88 8.70 -19.43
C GLN A 162 -13.88 8.23 -17.97
N LEU A 163 -12.71 8.21 -17.33
CA LEU A 163 -12.57 7.83 -15.93
C LEU A 163 -13.29 8.82 -15.01
N THR A 164 -13.21 10.12 -15.31
CA THR A 164 -13.79 11.19 -14.47
C THR A 164 -15.23 11.56 -14.82
N SER A 165 -15.73 11.15 -15.99
CA SER A 165 -17.06 11.51 -16.48
C SER A 165 -18.17 11.09 -15.54
N GLU A 166 -19.14 11.98 -15.31
CA GLU A 166 -20.37 11.69 -14.55
C GLU A 166 -21.26 10.64 -15.21
N TYR A 167 -21.04 10.34 -16.49
CA TYR A 167 -21.72 9.28 -17.24
C TYR A 167 -20.80 8.09 -17.54
N GLY A 168 -19.53 8.18 -17.13
CA GLY A 168 -18.52 7.14 -17.29
C GLY A 168 -18.23 6.44 -15.96
N GLU A 169 -16.96 6.38 -15.59
CA GLU A 169 -16.53 5.59 -14.43
C GLU A 169 -16.63 6.34 -13.10
N LYS A 170 -16.73 7.68 -13.09
CA LYS A 170 -16.86 8.52 -11.88
C LYS A 170 -15.73 8.35 -10.86
N PHE A 171 -14.52 8.07 -11.30
CA PHE A 171 -13.33 8.20 -10.46
C PHE A 171 -13.10 9.67 -10.10
N THR A 172 -12.45 9.90 -8.96
CA THR A 172 -11.94 11.24 -8.63
C THR A 172 -10.86 11.66 -9.63
N ALA A 173 -10.65 12.96 -9.76
CA ALA A 173 -9.59 13.49 -10.61
C ALA A 173 -8.20 12.96 -10.20
N GLU A 174 -7.95 12.80 -8.90
CA GLU A 174 -6.70 12.29 -8.36
C GLU A 174 -6.47 10.81 -8.69
N GLU A 175 -7.53 9.98 -8.67
CA GLU A 175 -7.45 8.57 -9.06
C GLU A 175 -7.25 8.42 -10.57
N ALA A 176 -7.99 9.20 -11.37
CA ALA A 176 -7.84 9.20 -12.82
C ALA A 176 -6.45 9.70 -13.24
N GLN A 177 -5.93 10.75 -12.61
CA GLN A 177 -4.58 11.26 -12.90
C GLN A 177 -3.53 10.22 -12.54
N TYR A 178 -3.65 9.57 -11.38
CA TYR A 178 -2.78 8.45 -11.03
C TYR A 178 -2.81 7.34 -12.08
N ALA A 179 -3.99 6.99 -12.59
CA ALA A 179 -4.13 5.97 -13.62
C ALA A 179 -3.37 6.35 -14.91
N ILE A 180 -3.50 7.60 -15.37
CA ILE A 180 -2.77 8.09 -16.55
C ILE A 180 -1.26 8.13 -16.32
N ASP A 181 -0.82 8.63 -15.16
CA ASP A 181 0.61 8.74 -14.83
C ASP A 181 1.31 7.36 -14.76
N ASN A 182 0.56 6.28 -14.61
CA ASN A 182 1.05 4.91 -14.50
C ASN A 182 0.61 4.00 -15.66
N LEU A 183 0.07 4.58 -16.74
CA LEU A 183 -0.33 3.86 -17.96
C LEU A 183 0.89 3.69 -18.88
N GLU A 184 1.18 2.45 -19.32
CA GLU A 184 2.32 2.12 -20.21
C GLU A 184 1.96 2.13 -21.71
#